data_AF-A0A6L6QG50-F1
#
_entry.id   AF-A0A6L6QG50-F1
#
_cell.length_a   1.000
_cell.length_b   1.000
_cell.length_c   1.000
_cell.angle_alpha   90.00
_cell.angle_beta   90.00
_cell.angle_gamma   90.00
#
_symmetry.space_group_name_H-M   'P 1'
#
loop_
_entity.id
_entity.type
_entity.pdbx_description
1 polymer ?
#
loop_
_entity_poly.entity_id
_entity_poly.type
_entity_poly.pdbx_seq_one_letter_code
_entity_poly.pdbx_strand_id
1 'polypeptide(L)'
;MKFSKSKWFIYTLLVGLIPILIRLLVWFVVTTNQVEPISAIELVTFGLVIHASVINEAEHLPAKDHEWKSALNGQAITFITLYGALYALAAFGDKVDGAVEADAIEEIAISLSSMSILLAIMNLHHFSTRSKR
;
A
#
# COMPACT_ATOMS: atom_id res chain seq x y z
N MET A 1 9.52 -4.69 23.78
CA MET A 1 9.25 -3.24 23.57
C MET A 1 7.75 -3.08 23.33
N LYS A 2 6.99 -2.34 24.16
CA LYS A 2 5.55 -2.09 23.88
C LYS A 2 5.45 -1.15 22.69
N PHE A 3 5.35 -1.70 21.47
CA PHE A 3 4.97 -0.92 20.30
C PHE A 3 3.56 -0.40 20.54
N SER A 4 3.41 0.93 20.66
CA SER A 4 2.07 1.51 20.75
C SER A 4 1.47 1.45 19.35
N LYS A 5 0.28 0.86 19.19
CA LYS A 5 -0.42 0.61 17.91
C LYS A 5 -0.49 1.81 16.96
N SER A 6 -0.51 3.03 17.51
CA SER A 6 -0.43 4.28 16.73
C SER A 6 0.92 4.49 16.04
N LYS A 7 2.03 4.02 16.63
CA LYS A 7 3.37 4.05 16.03
C LYS A 7 3.46 3.10 14.83
N TRP A 8 2.85 1.92 14.91
CA TRP A 8 2.86 0.98 13.78
C TRP A 8 2.24 1.61 12.53
N PHE A 9 1.01 2.13 12.65
CA PHE A 9 0.34 2.78 11.52
C PHE A 9 1.12 4.00 10.99
N ILE A 10 1.69 4.81 11.89
CA ILE A 10 2.55 5.93 11.49
C ILE A 10 3.77 5.43 10.72
N TYR A 11 4.47 4.39 11.18
CA TYR A 11 5.64 3.87 10.48
C TYR A 11 5.27 3.23 9.14
N THR A 12 4.21 2.43 9.08
CA THR A 12 3.69 1.85 7.83
C THR A 12 3.34 2.92 6.83
N LEU A 13 2.57 3.93 7.24
CA LEU A 13 2.11 4.98 6.34
C LEU A 13 3.29 5.87 5.91
N LEU A 14 4.15 6.28 6.83
CA LEU A 14 5.31 7.11 6.51
C LEU A 14 6.29 6.37 5.59
N VAL A 15 6.61 5.11 5.89
CA VAL A 15 7.53 4.31 5.06
C VAL A 15 6.90 4.00 3.71
N GLY A 16 5.60 3.68 3.68
CA GLY A 16 4.86 3.45 2.44
C GLY A 16 4.81 4.69 1.55
N LEU A 17 4.73 5.89 2.12
CA LEU A 17 4.67 7.15 1.36
C LEU A 17 6.03 7.55 0.76
N ILE A 18 7.14 6.96 1.19
CA ILE A 18 8.49 7.32 0.71
C ILE A 18 8.58 7.35 -0.83
N PRO A 19 8.14 6.32 -1.59
CA PRO A 19 8.23 6.33 -3.05
C PRO A 19 7.45 7.49 -3.69
N ILE A 20 6.26 7.79 -3.18
CA ILE A 20 5.41 8.89 -3.66
C ILE A 20 6.08 10.24 -3.36
N LEU A 21 6.62 10.42 -2.16
CA LEU A 21 7.33 11.65 -1.78
C LEU A 21 8.59 11.87 -2.62
N ILE A 22 9.34 10.81 -2.89
CA ILE A 22 10.51 10.87 -3.77
C ILE A 22 10.09 11.25 -5.20
N ARG A 23 9.01 10.66 -5.73
CA ARG A 23 8.46 11.03 -7.04
C ARG A 23 8.07 12.51 -7.10
N LEU A 24 7.36 13.01 -6.10
CA LEU A 24 6.97 14.41 -6.03
C LEU A 24 8.20 15.34 -5.99
N LEU A 25 9.27 14.94 -5.28
CA LEU A 25 10.52 15.67 -5.30
C LEU A 25 11.16 15.68 -6.69
N VAL A 26 11.21 14.52 -7.37
CA VAL A 26 11.73 14.41 -8.75
C VAL A 26 10.92 15.27 -9.70
N TRP A 27 9.59 15.17 -9.65
CA TRP A 27 8.68 16.01 -10.43
C TRP A 27 8.93 17.50 -10.21
N PHE A 28 9.13 17.92 -8.95
CA PHE A 28 9.37 19.33 -8.62
C PHE A 28 10.70 19.87 -9.15
N VAL A 29 11.76 19.05 -9.22
CA VAL A 29 13.09 19.49 -9.67
C VAL A 29 13.31 19.33 -11.17
N VAL A 30 12.58 18.43 -11.83
CA VAL A 30 12.70 18.18 -13.26
C VAL A 30 11.98 19.28 -14.04
N THR A 31 12.70 19.96 -14.93
CA THR A 31 12.17 21.08 -15.73
C THR A 31 11.43 20.62 -16.99
N THR A 32 11.45 19.33 -17.30
CA THR A 32 10.73 18.75 -18.44
C THR A 32 9.36 18.24 -17.98
N ASN A 33 8.32 18.42 -18.79
CA ASN A 33 6.98 17.84 -18.53
C ASN A 33 6.94 16.33 -18.86
N GLN A 34 8.03 15.60 -18.59
CA GLN A 34 8.15 14.16 -18.87
C GLN A 34 7.98 13.30 -17.62
N VAL A 35 7.94 13.93 -16.44
CA VAL A 35 7.68 13.24 -15.18
C VAL A 35 6.30 13.65 -14.71
N GLU A 36 5.40 12.69 -14.57
CA GLU A 36 4.11 12.93 -13.92
C GLU A 36 4.27 12.90 -12.39
N PRO A 37 3.51 13.72 -11.64
CA PRO A 37 3.61 13.80 -10.17
C PRO A 37 3.18 12.51 -9.46
N ILE A 38 2.37 11.69 -10.12
CA ILE A 38 1.91 10.37 -9.67
C ILE A 38 2.26 9.36 -10.77
N SER A 39 2.49 8.12 -10.39
CA SER A 39 2.52 7.02 -11.35
C SER A 39 2.00 5.74 -10.71
N ALA A 40 1.53 4.82 -11.55
CA ALA A 40 1.07 3.51 -11.12
C ALA A 40 2.11 2.76 -10.27
N ILE A 41 3.41 2.84 -10.60
CA ILE A 41 4.46 2.06 -9.93
C ILE A 41 4.64 2.49 -8.47
N GLU A 42 4.67 3.80 -8.19
CA GLU A 42 4.79 4.30 -6.82
C GLU A 42 3.54 3.99 -5.99
N LEU A 43 2.35 4.04 -6.59
CA LEU A 43 1.09 3.66 -5.94
C LEU A 43 1.03 2.16 -5.62
N VAL A 44 1.48 1.31 -6.55
CA VAL A 44 1.64 -0.13 -6.36
C VAL A 44 2.61 -0.41 -5.22
N THR A 45 3.76 0.25 -5.22
CA THR A 45 4.79 0.09 -4.18
C THR A 45 4.25 0.50 -2.81
N PHE A 46 3.56 1.64 -2.73
CA PHE A 46 2.88 2.09 -1.52
C PHE A 46 1.90 1.05 -0.98
N GLY A 47 1.05 0.51 -1.86
CA GLY A 47 0.10 -0.54 -1.51
C GLY A 47 0.77 -1.81 -0.98
N LEU A 48 1.84 -2.27 -1.62
CA LEU A 48 2.62 -3.42 -1.18
C LEU A 48 3.21 -3.19 0.22
N VAL A 49 3.76 -2.00 0.51
CA VAL A 49 4.31 -1.67 1.83
C VAL A 49 3.23 -1.69 2.91
N ILE A 50 2.03 -1.14 2.62
CA ILE A 50 0.90 -1.19 3.56
C ILE A 50 0.61 -2.65 3.95
N HIS A 51 0.37 -3.51 2.97
CA HIS A 51 -0.08 -4.88 3.21
C HIS A 51 1.02 -5.78 3.76
N ALA A 52 2.27 -5.58 3.37
CA ALA A 52 3.41 -6.24 4.00
C ALA A 52 3.50 -5.91 5.50
N SER A 53 3.26 -4.64 5.87
CA SER A 53 3.24 -4.25 7.27
C SER A 53 2.04 -4.83 8.04
N VAL A 54 0.88 -5.00 7.37
CA VAL A 54 -0.33 -5.61 7.97
C VAL A 54 -0.04 -7.05 8.35
N ILE A 55 0.61 -7.81 7.47
CA ILE A 55 1.06 -9.18 7.78
C ILE A 55 2.02 -9.17 8.97
N ASN A 56 3.03 -8.29 8.94
CA ASN A 56 4.00 -8.17 10.03
C ASN A 56 3.32 -7.85 11.37
N GLU A 57 2.34 -6.95 11.43
CA GLU A 57 1.63 -6.65 12.69
C GLU A 57 0.70 -7.78 13.10
N ALA A 58 0.02 -8.42 12.13
CA ALA A 58 -0.85 -9.56 12.38
C ALA A 58 -0.10 -10.72 13.05
N GLU A 59 1.19 -10.90 12.75
CA GLU A 59 2.03 -11.90 13.41
C GLU A 59 2.15 -11.68 14.92
N HIS A 60 2.22 -10.42 15.35
CA HIS A 60 2.39 -10.01 16.74
C HIS A 60 1.08 -9.93 17.53
N LEU A 61 -0.07 -10.22 16.89
CA LEU A 61 -1.35 -10.24 17.57
C LEU A 61 -1.45 -11.40 18.58
N PRO A 62 -2.12 -11.18 19.73
CA PRO A 62 -2.36 -12.23 20.72
C PRO A 62 -3.08 -13.46 20.13
N ALA A 63 -2.79 -14.64 20.65
CA ALA A 63 -3.43 -15.89 20.20
C ALA A 63 -4.98 -15.88 20.31
N LYS A 64 -5.53 -15.11 21.25
CA LYS A 64 -6.99 -14.92 21.40
C LYS A 64 -7.66 -14.20 20.22
N ASP A 65 -6.88 -13.57 19.34
CA ASP A 65 -7.36 -12.82 18.17
C ASP A 65 -7.17 -13.62 16.86
N HIS A 66 -7.13 -14.96 16.93
CA HIS A 66 -6.81 -15.84 15.80
C HIS A 66 -7.69 -15.62 14.55
N GLU A 67 -9.02 -15.48 14.71
CA GLU A 67 -9.92 -15.23 13.58
C GLU A 67 -9.61 -13.90 12.87
N TRP A 68 -9.33 -12.86 13.66
CA TRP A 68 -8.97 -11.54 13.12
C TRP A 68 -7.62 -11.57 12.41
N LYS A 69 -6.64 -12.27 12.99
CA LYS A 69 -5.33 -12.51 12.35
C LYS A 69 -5.48 -13.20 11.00
N SER A 70 -6.35 -14.21 10.90
CA SER A 70 -6.64 -14.89 9.64
C SER A 70 -7.27 -13.95 8.61
N ALA A 71 -8.24 -13.12 9.02
CA ALA A 71 -8.87 -12.14 8.14
C ALA A 71 -7.88 -11.07 7.62
N LEU A 72 -7.03 -10.53 8.48
CA LEU A 72 -6.00 -9.55 8.11
C LEU A 72 -4.99 -10.12 7.11
N ASN A 73 -4.50 -11.34 7.37
CA ASN A 73 -3.56 -12.00 6.46
C ASN A 73 -4.21 -12.31 5.10
N GLY A 74 -5.45 -12.82 5.10
CA GLY A 74 -6.20 -13.05 3.87
C GLY A 74 -6.38 -11.78 3.04
N GLN A 75 -6.83 -10.70 3.69
CA GLN A 75 -6.96 -9.38 3.06
C GLN A 75 -5.63 -8.89 2.48
N ALA A 76 -4.56 -8.93 3.26
CA ALA A 76 -3.25 -8.45 2.83
C ALA A 76 -2.72 -9.24 1.64
N ILE A 77 -2.83 -10.57 1.66
CA ILE A 77 -2.40 -11.44 0.56
C ILE A 77 -3.19 -11.16 -0.72
N THR A 78 -4.52 -10.95 -0.61
CA THR A 78 -5.35 -10.57 -1.76
C THR A 78 -4.86 -9.28 -2.40
N PHE A 79 -4.62 -8.23 -1.62
CA PHE A 79 -4.13 -6.97 -2.17
C PHE A 79 -2.71 -7.07 -2.72
N ILE A 80 -1.80 -7.80 -2.04
CA ILE A 80 -0.45 -8.06 -2.57
C ILE A 80 -0.53 -8.74 -3.93
N THR A 81 -1.45 -9.68 -4.12
CA THR A 81 -1.67 -10.36 -5.40
C THR A 81 -2.16 -9.38 -6.48
N LEU A 82 -3.12 -8.52 -6.14
CA LEU A 82 -3.63 -7.50 -7.06
C LEU A 82 -2.54 -6.50 -7.47
N TYR A 83 -1.74 -6.01 -6.50
CA TYR A 83 -0.61 -5.13 -6.77
C TYR A 83 0.50 -5.81 -7.57
N GLY A 84 0.77 -7.09 -7.32
CA GLY A 84 1.72 -7.87 -8.12
C GLY A 84 1.27 -8.02 -9.58
N ALA A 85 -0.03 -8.25 -9.81
CA ALA A 85 -0.59 -8.28 -11.16
C ALA A 85 -0.49 -6.90 -11.85
N LEU A 86 -0.78 -5.82 -11.13
CA LEU A 86 -0.70 -4.46 -11.66
C LEU A 86 0.75 -4.05 -11.98
N TYR A 87 1.70 -4.44 -11.13
CA TYR A 87 3.14 -4.27 -11.40
C TYR A 87 3.57 -5.01 -12.67
N ALA A 88 3.13 -6.27 -12.84
CA ALA A 88 3.45 -7.06 -14.02
C ALA A 88 2.87 -6.43 -15.31
N LEU A 89 1.64 -5.88 -15.25
CA LEU A 89 1.03 -5.15 -16.36
C LEU A 89 1.81 -3.88 -16.71
N ALA A 90 2.19 -3.07 -15.71
CA ALA A 90 3.00 -1.87 -15.92
C ALA A 90 4.35 -2.21 -16.56
N ALA A 91 5.07 -3.19 -15.99
CA ALA A 91 6.37 -3.61 -16.51
C ALA A 91 6.31 -4.28 -17.90
N PHE A 92 5.16 -4.82 -18.28
CA PHE A 92 4.92 -5.35 -19.64
C PHE A 92 4.59 -4.24 -20.62
N GLY A 93 3.75 -3.27 -20.23
CA GLY A 93 3.41 -2.09 -21.02
C GLY A 93 4.64 -1.28 -21.44
N ASP A 94 5.63 -1.16 -20.55
CA ASP A 94 6.91 -0.49 -20.85
C ASP A 94 7.74 -1.15 -21.95
N LYS A 95 7.46 -2.42 -22.29
CA LYS A 95 8.25 -3.20 -23.27
C LYS A 95 7.55 -3.35 -24.61
N VAL A 96 6.23 -3.17 -24.66
CA VAL A 96 5.42 -3.41 -25.85
C VAL A 96 4.47 -2.24 -26.03
N ASP A 97 4.89 -1.28 -26.86
CA ASP A 97 4.11 -0.09 -27.16
C ASP A 97 2.69 -0.45 -27.62
N GLY A 98 1.70 0.17 -26.99
CA GLY A 98 0.27 -0.02 -27.30
C GLY A 98 -0.34 -1.33 -26.79
N ALA A 99 0.39 -2.16 -26.03
CA ALA A 99 -0.16 -3.38 -25.46
C ALA A 99 -0.99 -3.15 -24.20
N VAL A 100 -0.72 -2.07 -23.46
CA VAL A 100 -1.41 -1.73 -22.21
C VAL A 100 -1.63 -0.23 -22.11
N GLU A 101 -2.85 0.16 -21.76
CA GLU A 101 -3.24 1.57 -21.51
C GLU A 101 -2.70 2.01 -20.15
N ALA A 102 -1.68 2.89 -20.14
CA ALA A 102 -1.01 3.35 -18.93
C ALA A 102 -1.97 4.07 -17.96
N ASP A 103 -2.85 4.91 -18.51
CA ASP A 103 -3.85 5.67 -17.74
C ASP A 103 -4.79 4.72 -16.97
N ALA A 104 -5.20 3.61 -17.59
CA ALA A 104 -6.06 2.61 -16.95
C ALA A 104 -5.34 1.91 -15.78
N ILE A 105 -4.05 1.60 -15.91
CA ILE A 105 -3.25 1.04 -14.80
C ILE A 105 -3.19 2.04 -13.66
N GLU A 106 -2.95 3.33 -13.95
CA GLU A 106 -2.87 4.37 -12.94
C GLU A 106 -4.20 4.55 -12.19
N GLU A 107 -5.33 4.63 -12.89
CA GLU A 107 -6.66 4.74 -12.26
C GLU A 107 -6.97 3.55 -11.33
N ILE A 108 -6.61 2.33 -11.76
CA ILE A 108 -6.75 1.12 -10.93
C ILE A 108 -5.82 1.21 -9.71
N ALA A 109 -4.58 1.67 -9.88
CA ALA A 109 -3.62 1.82 -8.78
C ALA A 109 -4.11 2.87 -7.75
N ILE A 110 -4.68 3.99 -8.20
CA ILE A 110 -5.26 5.02 -7.34
C ILE A 110 -6.44 4.43 -6.55
N SER A 111 -7.30 3.67 -7.21
CA SER A 111 -8.46 3.04 -6.57
C SER A 111 -8.05 2.02 -5.51
N LEU A 112 -7.10 1.14 -5.83
CA LEU A 112 -6.59 0.12 -4.90
C LEU A 112 -5.83 0.74 -3.71
N SER A 113 -5.02 1.77 -3.95
CA SER A 113 -4.27 2.46 -2.89
C SER A 113 -5.18 3.22 -1.95
N SER A 114 -6.21 3.88 -2.48
CA SER A 114 -7.26 4.52 -1.68
C SER A 114 -8.00 3.51 -0.80
N MET A 115 -8.39 2.35 -1.37
CA MET A 115 -9.00 1.27 -0.59
C MET A 115 -8.04 0.73 0.48
N SER A 116 -6.76 0.61 0.17
CA SER A 116 -5.74 0.12 1.11
C SER A 116 -5.56 1.06 2.30
N ILE A 117 -5.59 2.38 2.08
CA ILE A 117 -5.58 3.38 3.16
C ILE A 117 -6.81 3.23 4.04
N LEU A 118 -8.01 3.12 3.46
CA LEU A 118 -9.25 2.96 4.21
C LEU A 118 -9.21 1.72 5.11
N LEU A 119 -8.76 0.59 4.56
CA LEU A 119 -8.60 -0.65 5.31
C LEU A 119 -7.57 -0.53 6.43
N ALA A 120 -6.44 0.11 6.16
CA ALA A 120 -5.41 0.36 7.18
C ALA A 120 -5.95 1.22 8.34
N ILE A 121 -6.77 2.26 8.04
CA ILE A 121 -7.44 3.09 9.05
C ILE A 121 -8.47 2.28 9.84
N MET A 122 -9.28 1.45 9.17
CA MET A 122 -10.25 0.58 9.83
C MET A 122 -9.56 -0.40 10.78
N ASN A 123 -8.45 -1.01 10.35
CA ASN A 123 -7.65 -1.92 11.15
C ASN A 123 -7.05 -1.20 12.37
N LEU A 124 -6.51 0.01 12.20
CA LEU A 124 -6.03 0.84 13.30
C LEU A 124 -7.15 1.13 14.31
N HIS A 125 -8.33 1.53 13.82
CA HIS A 125 -9.47 1.82 14.69
C HIS A 125 -9.90 0.58 15.49
N HIS A 126 -9.98 -0.58 14.83
CA HIS A 126 -10.26 -1.86 15.50
C HIS A 126 -9.23 -2.17 16.60
N PHE A 127 -7.94 -2.01 16.31
CA PHE A 127 -6.88 -2.23 17.30
C PHE A 127 -6.91 -1.25 18.47
N SER A 128 -7.32 0.00 18.22
CA SER A 128 -7.40 1.06 19.24
C SER A 128 -8.53 0.83 20.25
N THR A 129 -9.69 0.36 19.79
CA THR A 129 -10.87 0.14 20.64
C THR A 129 -10.70 -1.08 21.55
N ARG A 130 -10.08 -2.17 21.07
CA ARG A 130 -9.77 -3.35 21.89
C ARG A 130 -8.65 -3.13 22.91
N SER A 131 -7.83 -2.09 22.79
CA SER A 131 -6.76 -1.79 23.76
C SER A 131 -7.27 -1.25 25.10
N LYS A 132 -8.53 -0.80 25.16
CA LYS A 132 -9.16 -0.22 26.36
C LYS A 132 -9.94 -1.24 27.20
N ARG A 133 -10.02 -2.50 26.75
CA ARG A 133 -10.61 -3.63 27.47
C ARG A 133 -9.51 -4.61 27.88
#